data_AF-A0A7Y3V4H7-F1
#
_entry.id   AF-A0A7Y3V4H7-F1
#
_cell.length_a   1.000
_cell.length_b   1.000
_cell.length_c   1.000
_cell.angle_alpha   90.00
_cell.angle_beta   90.00
_cell.angle_gamma   90.00
#
_symmetry.space_group_name_H-M   'P 1'
#
loop_
_entity.id
_entity.type
_entity.pdbx_description
1 polymer ?
#
loop_
_entity_poly.entity_id
_entity_poly.type
_entity_poly.pdbx_seq_one_letter_code
_entity_poly.pdbx_strand_id
1 'polypeptide(L)' 'MKKVILFVAVAAFAATTFTSCKKNWTCECCVDILGTKTCAETTAKMTKKDAKVWCEDNSNNICKLK' A
#
# COMPACT_ATOMS: atom_id res chain seq x y z
N MET A 1 22.67 -40.46 2.97
CA MET A 1 22.08 -39.54 1.96
C MET A 1 20.65 -39.12 2.34
N LYS A 2 20.44 -38.46 3.49
CA LYS A 2 19.09 -38.02 3.95
C LYS A 2 19.01 -36.53 4.32
N LYS A 3 20.10 -35.76 4.15
CA LYS A 3 20.24 -34.41 4.71
C LYS A 3 20.02 -33.27 3.71
N VAL A 4 19.81 -33.56 2.42
CA VAL A 4 19.76 -32.53 1.36
C VAL A 4 18.34 -32.04 1.06
N ILE A 5 17.31 -32.81 1.42
CA ILE A 5 15.92 -32.49 1.07
C ILE A 5 15.33 -31.35 1.92
N LEU A 6 15.86 -31.10 3.12
CA LEU A 6 15.31 -30.09 4.04
C LEU A 6 15.64 -28.64 3.64
N PHE A 7 16.71 -28.40 2.89
CA PHE A 7 17.11 -27.04 2.52
C PHE A 7 16.31 -26.48 1.33
N VAL A 8 15.73 -27.35 0.49
CA VAL A 8 14.94 -26.92 -0.67
C VAL A 8 13.54 -26.46 -0.27
N ALA A 9 12.98 -26.98 0.83
CA ALA A 9 11.65 -26.59 1.30
C ALA A 9 11.61 -25.15 1.86
N VAL A 10 12.68 -24.70 2.55
CA VAL A 10 12.71 -23.36 3.17
C VAL A 10 12.86 -22.24 2.14
N ALA A 11 13.56 -22.51 1.02
CA ALA A 11 13.71 -21.54 -0.06
C ALA A 11 12.39 -21.30 -0.83
N ALA A 12 11.51 -22.30 -0.91
CA ALA A 12 10.22 -22.18 -1.58
C ALA A 12 9.19 -21.35 -0.76
N PHE A 13 9.28 -21.36 0.58
CA PHE A 13 8.41 -20.54 1.43
C PHE A 13 8.85 -19.07 1.47
N ALA A 14 10.16 -18.78 1.46
CA ALA A 14 10.65 -17.40 1.41
C ALA A 14 10.31 -16.69 0.08
N ALA A 15 10.24 -17.42 -1.03
CA ALA A 15 9.88 -16.88 -2.34
C ALA A 15 8.38 -16.56 -2.47
N THR A 16 7.52 -17.25 -1.73
CA THR A 16 6.05 -17.08 -1.80
C THR A 16 5.50 -16.09 -0.77
N THR A 17 6.24 -15.80 0.31
CA THR A 17 5.83 -14.79 1.31
C THR A 17 6.08 -13.34 0.87
N PHE A 18 6.72 -13.11 -0.29
CA PHE A 18 6.68 -11.81 -0.97
C PHE A 18 5.41 -11.65 -1.82
N THR A 19 4.29 -12.26 -1.42
CA THR A 19 2.99 -11.62 -1.63
C THR A 19 3.05 -10.28 -0.93
N SER A 20 3.58 -9.29 -1.65
CA SER A 20 3.40 -7.85 -1.48
C SER A 20 2.33 -7.61 -0.43
N CYS A 21 2.74 -7.28 0.81
CA CYS A 21 1.83 -7.05 1.93
C CYS A 21 0.98 -5.82 1.60
N LYS A 22 0.01 -5.98 0.70
CA LYS A 22 -0.93 -4.97 0.29
C LYS A 22 -1.86 -4.78 1.46
N LYS A 23 -1.74 -3.64 2.10
CA LYS A 23 -2.62 -3.21 3.18
C LYS A 23 -3.71 -2.33 2.58
N ASN A 24 -4.83 -2.25 3.27
CA ASN A 24 -5.81 -1.22 2.96
C ASN A 24 -5.22 0.10 3.41
N TRP A 25 -5.04 1.01 2.47
CA TRP A 25 -4.61 2.37 2.73
C TRP A 25 -5.77 3.30 2.42
N THR A 26 -5.96 4.30 3.27
CA THR A 26 -6.98 5.32 3.08
C THR A 26 -6.27 6.61 2.66
N CYS A 27 -6.66 7.19 1.52
CA CYS A 27 -6.32 8.56 1.21
C CYS A 27 -7.44 9.46 1.71
N GLU A 28 -7.08 10.53 2.41
CA GLU A 28 -7.99 11.61 2.76
C GLU A 28 -7.67 12.81 1.87
N CYS A 29 -8.63 13.19 1.04
CA CYS A 29 -8.56 14.29 0.08
C CYS A 29 -9.38 15.46 0.59
N CYS A 30 -8.74 16.53 1.03
CA CYS A 30 -9.43 17.71 1.52
C CYS A 30 -9.25 18.86 0.54
N VAL A 31 -10.38 19.42 0.12
CA VAL A 31 -10.42 20.64 -0.70
C VAL A 31 -11.09 21.75 0.09
N ASP A 32 -10.53 22.95 0.00
CA ASP A 32 -11.13 24.17 0.56
C ASP A 32 -11.86 24.88 -0.57
N ILE A 33 -13.18 24.99 -0.45
CA ILE A 33 -14.02 25.72 -1.40
C ILE A 33 -14.75 26.79 -0.61
N LEU A 34 -14.43 28.05 -0.90
CA LEU A 34 -15.05 29.22 -0.27
C LEU A 34 -14.97 29.19 1.27
N GLY A 35 -13.84 28.75 1.84
CA GLY A 35 -13.62 28.69 3.29
C GLY A 35 -14.27 27.49 3.97
N THR A 36 -14.89 26.59 3.20
CA THR A 36 -15.43 25.31 3.69
C THR A 36 -14.50 24.19 3.26
N LYS A 37 -13.95 23.48 4.25
CA LYS A 37 -13.14 22.28 4.02
C LYS A 37 -14.05 21.08 3.82
N THR A 38 -14.01 20.50 2.63
CA THR A 38 -14.70 19.25 2.32
C THR A 38 -13.65 18.16 2.13
N CYS A 39 -13.76 17.10 2.93
CA CYS A 39 -12.85 15.96 2.85
C CYS A 39 -13.60 14.75 2.29
N ALA A 40 -12.94 14.02 1.40
CA ALA A 40 -13.40 12.74 0.87
C ALA A 40 -12.34 11.68 1.16
N GLU A 41 -12.77 10.50 1.61
CA GLU A 41 -11.88 9.37 1.84
C GLU A 41 -12.03 8.35 0.72
N THR A 42 -10.90 7.82 0.24
CA THR A 42 -10.89 6.70 -0.70
C THR A 42 -9.95 5.62 -0.19
N THR A 43 -10.39 4.36 -0.25
CA THR A 43 -9.66 3.25 0.34
C THR A 43 -9.26 2.26 -0.74
N ALA A 44 -8.00 1.85 -0.77
CA ALA A 44 -7.52 0.89 -1.74
C ALA A 44 -6.48 -0.06 -1.14
N LYS A 45 -6.50 -1.32 -1.60
CA LYS A 45 -5.58 -2.36 -1.13
C LYS A 45 -4.33 -2.41 -2.01
N MET A 46 -3.24 -1.83 -1.55
CA MET A 46 -2.01 -1.72 -2.33
C MET A 46 -0.75 -1.66 -1.46
N THR A 47 0.43 -1.59 -2.08
CA THR A 47 1.66 -1.42 -1.31
C THR A 47 1.74 -0.01 -0.76
N LYS A 48 2.52 0.19 0.32
CA LYS A 48 2.76 1.52 0.87
C LYS A 48 3.34 2.50 -0.17
N LYS A 49 4.20 1.99 -1.07
CA LYS A 49 4.81 2.79 -2.15
C LYS A 49 3.75 3.24 -3.15
N ASP A 50 2.93 2.30 -3.62
CA ASP A 50 1.84 2.60 -4.56
C ASP A 50 0.80 3.51 -3.92
N ALA A 51 0.48 3.32 -2.64
CA ALA A 51 -0.45 4.17 -1.91
C ALA A 51 0.05 5.61 -1.80
N LYS A 52 1.36 5.80 -1.58
CA LYS A 52 1.95 7.13 -1.57
C LYS A 52 1.85 7.82 -2.92
N VAL A 53 2.22 7.13 -4.01
CA VAL A 53 2.08 7.66 -5.37
C VAL A 53 0.61 7.94 -5.71
N TRP A 54 -0.30 7.06 -5.29
CA TRP A 54 -1.71 7.18 -5.56
C TRP A 54 -2.39 8.33 -4.80
N CYS A 55 -2.06 8.53 -3.51
CA CYS A 55 -2.59 9.65 -2.72
C CYS A 55 -1.87 10.97 -3.02
N GLU A 56 -0.54 10.99 -3.01
CA GLU A 56 0.22 12.25 -2.93
C GLU A 56 0.58 12.78 -4.34
N ASP A 57 1.05 11.91 -5.25
CA ASP A 57 1.53 12.34 -6.57
C ASP A 57 0.40 12.59 -7.58
N ASN A 58 -0.67 11.80 -7.54
CA ASN A 58 -1.79 11.95 -8.49
C ASN A 58 -2.75 13.09 -8.15
N SER A 59 -2.66 13.65 -6.95
CA SER A 59 -3.65 14.58 -6.44
C SER A 59 -3.05 15.95 -6.12
N ASN A 60 -1.99 16.42 -6.78
CA ASN A 60 -1.44 17.77 -6.55
C ASN A 60 -1.25 18.14 -5.06
N ASN A 61 -0.95 17.18 -4.18
CA ASN A 61 -0.89 17.32 -2.72
C ASN A 61 -2.21 17.68 -1.96
N ILE A 62 -3.39 17.65 -2.60
CA ILE A 62 -4.67 17.81 -1.90
C ILE A 62 -5.13 16.54 -1.16
N CYS A 63 -4.49 15.40 -1.44
CA CYS A 63 -4.75 14.12 -0.78
C CYS A 63 -3.55 13.64 0.02
N LYS A 64 -3.80 13.09 1.21
CA LYS A 64 -2.78 12.54 2.11
C LYS A 64 -3.11 11.10 2.49
N LEU A 65 -2.07 10.29 2.58
CA LEU A 65 -2.16 8.95 3.13
C LEU A 65 -2.44 9.03 4.65
N LYS A 66 -3.48 8.33 5.11
CA LYS A 66 -3.89 8.23 6.51
C LYS A 66 -3.42 6.92 7.13
#